data_AF-A0A4Y8DC88-F1
#
_entry.id   AF-A0A4Y8DC88-F1
#
_cell.length_a   1.000
_cell.length_b   1.000
_cell.length_c   1.000
_cell.angle_alpha   90.00
_cell.angle_beta   90.00
_cell.angle_gamma   90.00
#
_symmetry.space_group_name_H-M   'P 1'
#
loop_
_entity.id
_entity.type
_entity.pdbx_description
1 polymer ?
#
loop_
_entity_poly.entity_id
_entity_poly.type
_entity_poly.pdbx_seq_one_letter_code
_entity_poly.pdbx_strand_id
1 'polypeptide(L)'
;MSSSHPQNSHPGAPQPQIQPCRYKTGKTLGAGSYSVVKECVHVDTGRYYAAKVINKRLMAGREHMIRNEIAVLKRVSMGHQNILTLVDYFETLNNLYLVTDLALGGELFDRICRKGSYFESDAADLIRATLSAVAYLHDHGIVHRDLKPENLLFRTPEDNADLLIADFGLSRIMDEEQFHVLTTTCGTPGYMAPEIFKKTGHGKPVDIWAIGVITYFLLCGYTPFDRDSNLEEMQAILIADYSFTPIEYWRGVSRGAREFIRKCLTIDPTQRMTAHEALTHPFVTGESVSKDGKGSDLLPIVKKNFNARRTLHAAIDTVRAINKLREGQAGMMDGSKSTEPNRGARPLNPNSKDSGLGGMGPGDGDSAMDVDSGYGTAGTNDEREKFMRGIERSSGQGQTEAQIEAQTRKIAETTKGLWSAGAAKISGR
;
A
#
# COMPACT_ATOMS: atom_id res chain seq x y z
N MET A 1 31.55 64.78 -9.16
CA MET A 1 31.24 64.26 -7.80
C MET A 1 30.47 62.96 -8.00
N SER A 2 31.17 61.82 -7.88
CA SER A 2 30.59 60.49 -8.04
C SER A 2 30.12 60.01 -6.67
N SER A 3 28.82 59.72 -6.55
CA SER A 3 28.18 59.25 -5.32
C SER A 3 28.42 57.76 -5.12
N SER A 4 29.17 57.41 -4.08
CA SER A 4 29.33 56.05 -3.57
C SER A 4 28.13 55.65 -2.71
N HIS A 5 27.43 54.59 -3.10
CA HIS A 5 26.55 53.83 -2.20
C HIS A 5 27.33 52.62 -1.67
N PRO A 6 27.36 52.36 -0.35
CA PRO A 6 27.94 51.14 0.18
C PRO A 6 26.98 49.98 -0.07
N GLN A 7 27.47 48.94 -0.77
CA GLN A 7 26.77 47.66 -0.85
C GLN A 7 26.78 47.01 0.53
N ASN A 8 25.58 46.82 1.06
CA ASN A 8 25.33 46.08 2.30
C ASN A 8 25.49 44.58 1.99
N SER A 9 26.60 43.98 2.43
CA SER A 9 26.87 42.56 2.28
C SER A 9 26.00 41.76 3.24
N HIS A 10 25.03 41.02 2.71
CA HIS A 10 24.35 39.97 3.47
C HIS A 10 25.38 38.91 3.92
N PRO A 11 25.37 38.48 5.19
CA PRO A 11 26.24 37.39 5.63
C PRO A 11 25.84 36.12 4.88
N GLY A 12 26.79 35.57 4.12
CA GLY A 12 26.58 34.37 3.30
C GLY A 12 26.11 33.20 4.15
N ALA A 13 25.09 32.50 3.68
CA ALA A 13 24.61 31.26 4.29
C ALA A 13 25.79 30.29 4.47
N PRO A 14 25.89 29.57 5.61
CA PRO A 14 26.98 28.64 5.86
C PRO A 14 27.05 27.59 4.75
N GLN A 15 28.22 27.44 4.12
CA GLN A 15 28.44 26.45 3.09
C GLN A 15 28.32 25.04 3.69
N PRO A 16 27.66 24.09 2.98
CA PRO A 16 27.50 22.73 3.47
C PRO A 16 28.86 22.04 3.62
N GLN A 17 29.12 21.48 4.79
CA GLN A 17 30.37 20.81 5.11
C GLN A 17 30.40 19.42 4.45
N ILE A 18 31.34 19.21 3.52
CA ILE A 18 31.56 17.91 2.90
C ILE A 18 32.23 16.99 3.92
N GLN A 19 31.67 15.80 4.14
CA GLN A 19 32.20 14.81 5.08
C GLN A 19 32.33 13.44 4.41
N PRO A 20 33.28 12.59 4.83
CA PRO A 20 33.33 11.20 4.39
C PRO A 20 32.02 10.46 4.70
N CYS A 21 31.53 9.69 3.72
CA CYS A 21 30.32 8.91 3.91
C CYS A 21 30.55 7.79 4.94
N ARG A 22 29.78 7.79 6.03
CA ARG A 22 29.86 6.79 7.10
C ARG A 22 29.10 5.50 6.80
N TYR A 23 28.45 5.40 5.65
CA TYR A 23 27.64 4.25 5.27
C TYR A 23 28.11 3.65 3.96
N LYS A 24 28.19 2.32 3.91
CA LYS A 24 28.39 1.55 2.69
C LYS A 24 27.08 0.88 2.31
N THR A 25 26.56 1.20 1.12
CA THR A 25 25.30 0.62 0.61
C THR A 25 25.51 -0.80 0.08
N GLY A 26 24.54 -1.67 0.34
CA GLY A 26 24.46 -3.05 -0.13
C GLY A 26 23.30 -3.27 -1.09
N LYS A 27 22.59 -4.39 -0.93
CA LYS A 27 21.50 -4.83 -1.81
C LYS A 27 20.29 -3.88 -1.73
N THR A 28 19.51 -3.85 -2.80
CA THR A 28 18.21 -3.16 -2.82
C THR A 28 17.19 -3.98 -2.02
N LEU A 29 16.50 -3.33 -1.09
CA LEU A 29 15.44 -3.92 -0.27
C LEU A 29 14.06 -3.63 -0.88
N GLY A 30 13.90 -2.47 -1.53
CA GLY A 30 12.65 -2.08 -2.18
C GLY A 30 12.86 -0.93 -3.16
N ALA A 31 11.94 -0.78 -4.12
CA ALA A 31 11.94 0.30 -5.09
C ALA A 31 10.52 0.87 -5.23
N GLY A 32 10.37 2.17 -4.99
CA GLY A 32 9.15 2.92 -5.27
C GLY A 32 9.33 3.79 -6.51
N SER A 33 8.27 4.52 -6.89
CA SER A 33 8.28 5.41 -8.06
C SER A 33 9.37 6.49 -8.01
N TYR A 34 9.76 6.91 -6.80
CA TYR A 34 10.58 8.10 -6.56
C TYR A 34 11.75 7.86 -5.60
N SER A 35 11.87 6.65 -5.05
CA SER A 35 12.90 6.31 -4.08
C SER A 35 13.31 4.86 -4.18
N VAL A 36 14.56 4.57 -3.84
CA VAL A 36 15.05 3.19 -3.70
C VAL A 36 15.51 3.00 -2.27
N VAL A 37 15.07 1.92 -1.64
CA VAL A 37 15.51 1.52 -0.31
C VAL A 37 16.62 0.49 -0.46
N LYS A 38 17.77 0.76 0.15
CA LYS A 38 18.94 -0.14 0.13
C LYS A 38 19.33 -0.52 1.54
N GLU A 39 19.82 -1.73 1.71
CA GLU A 39 20.58 -2.09 2.91
C GLU A 39 21.85 -1.23 2.96
N CYS A 40 22.27 -0.82 4.14
CA CYS A 40 23.58 -0.20 4.33
C CYS A 40 24.20 -0.60 5.68
N VAL A 41 25.52 -0.51 5.75
CA VAL A 41 26.29 -0.78 6.97
C VAL A 41 27.04 0.49 7.37
N HIS A 42 26.99 0.84 8.65
CA HIS A 42 27.79 1.93 9.19
C HIS A 42 29.25 1.48 9.32
N VAL A 43 30.16 2.21 8.67
CA VAL A 43 31.56 1.81 8.48
C VAL A 43 32.27 1.61 9.82
N ASP A 44 32.06 2.49 10.79
CA ASP A 44 32.78 2.43 12.07
C ASP A 44 32.22 1.38 13.04
N THR A 45 30.91 1.12 13.01
CA THR A 45 30.23 0.26 14.01
C THR A 45 29.90 -1.13 13.48
N GLY A 46 29.93 -1.33 12.15
CA GLY A 46 29.49 -2.56 11.50
C GLY A 46 27.97 -2.80 11.59
N ARG A 47 27.18 -1.87 12.14
CA ARG A 47 25.73 -2.04 12.30
C ARG A 47 24.99 -1.83 10.98
N TYR A 48 24.02 -2.70 10.73
CA TYR A 48 23.17 -2.69 9.54
C TYR A 48 21.94 -1.79 9.71
N TYR A 49 21.56 -1.15 8.61
CA TYR A 49 20.49 -0.16 8.50
C TYR A 49 19.79 -0.25 7.13
N ALA A 50 18.69 0.48 6.97
CA ALA A 50 18.06 0.73 5.68
C ALA A 50 18.22 2.20 5.28
N ALA A 51 18.72 2.45 4.08
CA ALA A 51 18.88 3.78 3.48
C ALA A 51 17.83 3.99 2.37
N LYS A 52 16.87 4.89 2.61
CA LYS A 52 15.96 5.39 1.59
C LYS A 52 16.65 6.49 0.80
N VAL A 53 16.86 6.25 -0.49
CA VAL A 53 17.54 7.16 -1.43
C VAL A 53 16.47 7.88 -2.24
N ILE A 54 16.42 9.21 -2.14
CA ILE A 54 15.44 10.06 -2.81
C ILE A 54 16.16 11.03 -3.73
N ASN A 55 15.68 11.16 -4.97
CA ASN A 55 16.29 12.07 -5.95
C ASN A 55 15.90 13.53 -5.63
N LYS A 56 16.90 14.40 -5.47
CA LYS A 56 16.69 15.83 -5.16
C LYS A 56 15.97 16.60 -6.26
N ARG A 57 15.99 16.14 -7.51
CA ARG A 57 15.24 16.78 -8.60
C ARG A 57 13.74 16.78 -8.32
N LEU A 58 13.25 15.83 -7.51
CA LEU A 58 11.85 15.76 -7.08
C LEU A 58 11.52 16.75 -5.95
N MET A 59 12.55 17.42 -5.43
CA MET A 59 12.51 18.30 -4.26
C MET A 59 12.91 19.74 -4.62
N ALA A 60 13.08 20.03 -5.91
CA ALA A 60 13.58 21.31 -6.41
C ALA A 60 12.69 22.47 -5.94
N GLY A 61 13.29 23.48 -5.31
CA GLY A 61 12.58 24.66 -4.79
C GLY A 61 12.00 24.50 -3.38
N ARG A 62 12.14 23.32 -2.75
CA ARG A 62 11.63 23.03 -1.39
C ARG A 62 12.68 22.45 -0.44
N GLU A 63 13.96 22.49 -0.83
CA GLU A 63 15.06 21.79 -0.17
C GLU A 63 15.22 22.21 1.30
N HIS A 64 15.04 23.49 1.60
CA HIS A 64 15.15 24.01 2.98
C HIS A 64 14.00 23.57 3.89
N MET A 65 12.78 23.47 3.38
CA MET A 65 11.63 22.96 4.15
C MET A 65 11.83 21.48 4.51
N ILE A 66 12.34 20.70 3.55
CA ILE A 66 12.61 19.27 3.70
C ILE A 66 13.64 19.00 4.80
N ARG A 67 14.74 19.78 4.86
CA ARG A 67 15.76 19.60 5.91
C ARG A 67 15.20 19.85 7.31
N ASN A 68 14.38 20.89 7.48
CA ASN A 68 13.76 21.19 8.77
C ASN A 68 12.78 20.07 9.18
N GLU A 69 11.98 19.58 8.23
CA GLU A 69 11.05 18.49 8.50
C GLU A 69 11.78 17.21 8.87
N ILE A 70 12.86 16.84 8.15
CA ILE A 70 13.69 15.68 8.50
C ILE A 70 14.28 15.79 9.90
N ALA A 71 14.70 16.97 10.35
CA ALA A 71 15.21 17.15 11.70
C ALA A 71 14.11 16.91 12.75
N VAL A 72 12.88 17.35 12.49
CA VAL A 72 11.71 17.05 13.34
C VAL A 72 11.40 15.55 13.31
N LEU A 73 11.35 14.93 12.13
CA LEU A 73 11.10 13.49 11.98
C LEU A 73 12.14 12.66 12.73
N LYS A 74 13.42 13.05 12.66
CA LYS A 74 14.51 12.40 13.40
C LYS A 74 14.20 12.38 14.89
N ARG A 75 13.90 13.55 15.47
CA ARG A 75 13.56 13.68 16.90
C ARG A 75 12.32 12.85 17.27
N VAL A 76 11.25 12.98 16.49
CA VAL A 76 9.97 12.32 16.77
C VAL A 76 10.11 10.80 16.66
N SER A 77 10.86 10.28 15.69
CA SER A 77 11.05 8.84 15.45
C SER A 77 11.63 8.09 16.65
N MET A 78 12.39 8.77 17.51
CA MET A 78 13.04 8.16 18.67
C MET A 78 12.12 8.06 19.90
N GLY A 79 10.94 8.67 19.87
CA GLY A 79 10.08 8.77 21.05
C GLY A 79 8.96 7.73 21.15
N HIS A 80 8.84 6.80 20.20
CA HIS A 80 7.79 5.77 20.25
C HIS A 80 8.27 4.42 19.70
N GLN A 81 8.00 3.34 20.45
CA GLN A 81 8.50 1.99 20.12
C GLN A 81 7.98 1.44 18.78
N ASN A 82 6.75 1.81 18.41
CA ASN A 82 6.08 1.39 17.17
C ASN A 82 6.31 2.34 15.98
N ILE A 83 7.32 3.21 16.05
CA ILE A 83 7.73 4.05 14.91
C ILE A 83 9.13 3.61 14.47
N LEU A 84 9.33 3.53 13.15
CA LEU A 84 10.64 3.21 12.60
C LEU A 84 11.62 4.38 12.86
N THR A 85 12.68 4.11 13.61
CA THR A 85 13.66 5.12 13.99
C THR A 85 14.42 5.64 12.77
N LEU A 86 14.46 6.97 12.61
CA LEU A 86 15.37 7.64 11.70
C LEU A 86 16.69 7.89 12.44
N VAL A 87 17.68 7.07 12.13
CA VAL A 87 19.00 7.07 12.78
C VAL A 87 19.84 8.24 12.27
N ASP A 88 19.81 8.47 10.96
CA ASP A 88 20.63 9.49 10.33
C ASP A 88 20.06 10.00 9.02
N TYR A 89 20.56 11.13 8.55
CA TYR A 89 20.29 11.61 7.21
C TYR A 89 21.49 12.36 6.65
N PHE A 90 21.70 12.26 5.34
CA PHE A 90 22.74 13.00 4.65
C PHE A 90 22.34 13.21 3.19
N GLU A 91 23.06 14.10 2.52
CA GLU A 91 22.78 14.42 1.13
C GLU A 91 24.05 14.37 0.29
N THR A 92 23.91 13.93 -0.94
CA THR A 92 24.92 14.08 -2.00
C THR A 92 24.48 15.20 -2.94
N LEU A 93 25.24 15.43 -4.02
CA LEU A 93 24.86 16.44 -5.03
C LEU A 93 23.44 16.22 -5.56
N ASN A 94 23.06 14.96 -5.80
CA ASN A 94 21.82 14.62 -6.51
C ASN A 94 20.78 13.90 -5.65
N ASN A 95 21.15 13.36 -4.49
CA ASN A 95 20.26 12.51 -3.70
C ASN A 95 20.25 12.92 -2.22
N LEU A 96 19.09 12.69 -1.59
CA LEU A 96 18.91 12.68 -0.15
C LEU A 96 18.86 11.24 0.34
N TYR A 97 19.52 10.96 1.46
CA TYR A 97 19.56 9.65 2.10
C TYR A 97 18.96 9.76 3.50
N LEU A 98 17.99 8.90 3.79
CA LEU A 98 17.41 8.74 5.12
C LEU A 98 17.77 7.34 5.62
N VAL A 99 18.53 7.29 6.70
CA VAL A 99 19.03 6.05 7.31
C VAL A 99 18.15 5.70 8.50
N THR A 100 17.54 4.54 8.44
CA THR A 100 16.59 4.03 9.44
C THR A 100 17.07 2.71 10.01
N ASP A 101 16.52 2.31 11.17
CA ASP A 101 16.68 0.94 11.64
C ASP A 101 16.25 -0.06 10.55
N LEU A 102 16.96 -1.19 10.45
CA LEU A 102 16.61 -2.25 9.51
C LEU A 102 15.52 -3.14 10.12
N ALA A 103 14.30 -3.08 9.59
CA ALA A 103 13.22 -3.98 9.97
C ALA A 103 13.36 -5.33 9.24
N LEU A 104 13.59 -6.41 9.99
CA LEU A 104 13.86 -7.75 9.44
C LEU A 104 12.66 -8.70 9.52
N GLY A 105 11.59 -8.32 10.23
CA GLY A 105 10.43 -9.17 10.45
C GLY A 105 9.51 -9.35 9.24
N GLY A 106 9.72 -8.52 8.22
CA GLY A 106 8.91 -8.48 7.01
C GLY A 106 7.61 -7.69 7.18
N GLU A 107 6.77 -7.75 6.16
CA GLU A 107 5.50 -7.03 6.10
C GLU A 107 4.41 -7.65 6.99
N LEU A 108 3.44 -6.83 7.38
CA LEU A 108 2.31 -7.20 8.23
C LEU A 108 1.62 -8.49 7.79
N PHE A 109 1.29 -8.58 6.50
CA PHE A 109 0.48 -9.66 5.99
C PHE A 109 1.24 -10.99 5.90
N ASP A 110 2.49 -10.97 5.44
CA ASP A 110 3.34 -12.14 5.39
C ASP A 110 3.56 -12.74 6.79
N ARG A 111 3.49 -11.91 7.83
CA ARG A 111 3.51 -12.37 9.23
C ARG A 111 2.24 -13.09 9.63
N ILE A 112 1.07 -12.52 9.30
CA ILE A 112 -0.23 -13.13 9.60
C ILE A 112 -0.33 -14.51 8.93
N CYS A 113 0.11 -14.61 7.67
CA CYS A 113 0.13 -15.87 6.92
C CYS A 113 0.99 -16.97 7.54
N ARG A 114 2.05 -16.61 8.28
CA ARG A 114 2.94 -17.57 8.94
C ARG A 114 2.37 -18.11 10.26
N LYS A 115 1.36 -17.46 10.84
CA LYS A 115 0.70 -17.95 12.05
C LYS A 115 -0.06 -19.26 11.78
N GLY A 116 -0.22 -20.07 12.83
CA GLY A 116 -1.07 -21.27 12.79
C GLY A 116 -2.56 -20.96 12.95
N SER A 117 -2.89 -19.85 13.64
CA SER A 117 -4.25 -19.33 13.83
C SER A 117 -4.19 -17.81 13.93
N TYR A 118 -5.29 -17.13 13.62
CA TYR A 118 -5.38 -15.67 13.68
C TYR A 118 -6.79 -15.23 14.06
N PHE A 119 -6.90 -14.50 15.16
CA PHE A 119 -8.16 -14.12 15.77
C PHE A 119 -8.38 -12.61 15.70
N GLU A 120 -9.62 -12.19 15.99
CA GLU A 120 -9.97 -10.78 16.11
C GLU A 120 -9.10 -10.04 17.14
N SER A 121 -8.68 -10.72 18.23
CA SER A 121 -7.76 -10.16 19.23
C SER A 121 -6.37 -9.87 18.65
N ASP A 122 -5.85 -10.74 17.77
CA ASP A 122 -4.58 -10.47 17.09
C ASP A 122 -4.68 -9.20 16.23
N ALA A 123 -5.81 -9.03 15.51
CA ALA A 123 -6.06 -7.83 14.72
C ALA A 123 -6.14 -6.59 15.63
N ALA A 124 -6.86 -6.68 16.76
CA ALA A 124 -6.99 -5.60 17.71
C ALA A 124 -5.64 -5.15 18.27
N ASP A 125 -4.73 -6.06 18.59
CA ASP A 125 -3.39 -5.72 19.09
C ASP A 125 -2.52 -5.01 18.04
N LEU A 126 -2.59 -5.43 16.78
CA LEU A 126 -1.93 -4.75 15.66
C LEU A 126 -2.48 -3.33 15.46
N ILE A 127 -3.81 -3.18 15.52
CA ILE A 127 -4.48 -1.88 15.41
C ILE A 127 -4.16 -0.99 16.61
N ARG A 128 -4.07 -1.54 17.82
CA ARG A 128 -3.67 -0.81 19.03
C ARG A 128 -2.26 -0.24 18.90
N ALA A 129 -1.30 -1.06 18.46
CA ALA A 129 0.09 -0.63 18.24
C ALA A 129 0.16 0.49 17.17
N THR A 130 -0.61 0.32 16.08
CA THR A 130 -0.71 1.31 15.00
C THR A 130 -1.30 2.62 15.51
N LEU A 131 -2.43 2.57 16.23
CA LEU A 131 -3.09 3.74 16.80
C LEU A 131 -2.22 4.44 17.85
N SER A 132 -1.47 3.71 18.67
CA SER A 132 -0.55 4.30 19.66
C SER A 132 0.51 5.16 18.97
N ALA A 133 1.14 4.63 17.91
CA ALA A 133 2.11 5.40 17.12
C ALA A 133 1.46 6.60 16.41
N VAL A 134 0.27 6.43 15.83
CA VAL A 134 -0.44 7.50 15.13
C VAL A 134 -0.90 8.60 16.08
N ALA A 135 -1.41 8.26 17.27
CA ALA A 135 -1.74 9.22 18.32
C ALA A 135 -0.52 10.05 18.71
N TYR A 136 0.62 9.39 18.93
CA TYR A 136 1.89 10.06 19.22
C TYR A 136 2.34 11.00 18.08
N LEU A 137 2.24 10.58 16.82
CA LEU A 137 2.54 11.45 15.66
C LEU A 137 1.59 12.66 15.63
N HIS A 138 0.30 12.42 15.83
CA HIS A 138 -0.73 13.45 15.85
C HIS A 138 -0.48 14.47 16.96
N ASP A 139 -0.06 14.05 18.14
CA ASP A 139 0.31 14.93 19.26
C ASP A 139 1.51 15.82 18.93
N HIS A 140 2.40 15.36 18.07
CA HIS A 140 3.53 16.14 17.54
C HIS A 140 3.19 16.93 16.26
N GLY A 141 1.91 17.00 15.89
CA GLY A 141 1.46 17.76 14.72
C GLY A 141 1.81 17.10 13.37
N ILE A 142 2.21 15.84 13.38
CA ILE A 142 2.57 15.08 12.18
C ILE A 142 1.38 14.23 11.75
N VAL A 143 1.09 14.23 10.45
CA VAL A 143 0.09 13.38 9.81
C VAL A 143 0.83 12.44 8.87
N HIS A 144 0.56 11.14 8.93
CA HIS A 144 1.28 10.14 8.15
C HIS A 144 0.95 10.22 6.66
N ARG A 145 -0.35 10.30 6.32
CA ARG A 145 -0.93 10.44 4.97
C ARG A 145 -0.80 9.26 4.01
N ASP A 146 0.16 8.35 4.24
CA ASP A 146 0.35 7.15 3.42
C ASP A 146 0.29 5.86 4.26
N LEU A 147 -0.66 5.78 5.21
CA LEU A 147 -0.82 4.55 5.98
C LEU A 147 -1.41 3.45 5.10
N LYS A 148 -0.70 2.32 5.04
CA LYS A 148 -1.06 1.11 4.29
C LYS A 148 -0.27 -0.08 4.82
N PRO A 149 -0.69 -1.33 4.57
CA PRO A 149 -0.02 -2.53 5.09
C PRO A 149 1.48 -2.61 4.76
N GLU A 150 1.91 -2.10 3.61
CA GLU A 150 3.30 -2.07 3.16
C GLU A 150 4.19 -1.18 4.04
N ASN A 151 3.61 -0.20 4.72
CA ASN A 151 4.30 0.69 5.66
C ASN A 151 4.21 0.18 7.12
N LEU A 152 3.65 -1.01 7.35
CA LEU A 152 3.56 -1.66 8.64
C LEU A 152 4.49 -2.88 8.66
N LEU A 153 5.65 -2.73 9.28
CA LEU A 153 6.74 -3.69 9.27
C LEU A 153 6.96 -4.28 10.65
N PHE A 154 7.40 -5.53 10.74
CA PHE A 154 7.86 -6.09 12.01
C PHE A 154 9.35 -5.84 12.22
N ARG A 155 9.72 -5.39 13.43
CA ARG A 155 11.11 -5.09 13.78
C ARG A 155 12.02 -6.29 13.53
N THR A 156 11.58 -7.47 13.95
CA THR A 156 12.37 -8.70 13.92
C THR A 156 11.51 -9.91 13.52
N PRO A 157 12.10 -11.07 13.14
CA PRO A 157 11.35 -12.24 12.67
C PRO A 157 10.62 -13.05 13.76
N GLU A 158 10.81 -12.74 15.05
CA GLU A 158 10.24 -13.46 16.19
C GLU A 158 8.74 -13.15 16.41
N ASP A 159 8.00 -14.11 16.96
CA ASP A 159 6.51 -14.08 17.04
C ASP A 159 5.94 -12.95 17.89
N ASN A 160 6.74 -12.43 18.81
CA ASN A 160 6.44 -11.29 19.67
C ASN A 160 7.08 -9.98 19.20
N ALA A 161 7.55 -9.90 17.95
CA ALA A 161 8.20 -8.70 17.44
C ALA A 161 7.26 -7.48 17.40
N ASP A 162 7.80 -6.31 17.70
CA ASP A 162 7.07 -5.05 17.62
C ASP A 162 6.69 -4.70 16.18
N LEU A 163 5.45 -4.24 16.01
CA LEU A 163 5.00 -3.58 14.79
C LEU A 163 5.58 -2.16 14.72
N LEU A 164 6.07 -1.78 13.55
CA LEU A 164 6.68 -0.48 13.26
C LEU A 164 5.93 0.20 12.11
N ILE A 165 5.61 1.48 12.29
CA ILE A 165 5.18 2.38 11.21
C ILE A 165 6.41 2.95 10.54
N ALA A 166 6.57 2.68 9.24
CA ALA A 166 7.63 3.22 8.39
C ALA A 166 7.12 4.40 7.54
N ASP A 167 8.04 5.15 6.93
CA ASP A 167 7.74 6.14 5.88
C ASP A 167 6.78 7.28 6.25
N PHE A 168 6.79 7.71 7.51
CA PHE A 168 5.97 8.84 7.97
C PHE A 168 6.56 10.21 7.59
N GLY A 169 5.69 11.18 7.29
CA GLY A 169 6.00 12.61 7.34
C GLY A 169 6.74 13.24 6.16
N LEU A 170 7.10 12.50 5.09
CA LEU A 170 7.65 13.13 3.86
C LEU A 170 6.57 13.40 2.80
N SER A 171 5.42 12.76 2.95
CA SER A 171 4.26 12.81 2.05
C SER A 171 3.73 14.24 1.91
N ARG A 172 3.82 15.07 2.97
CA ARG A 172 3.37 16.47 2.92
C ARG A 172 4.16 17.32 1.92
N ILE A 173 5.46 17.10 1.82
CA ILE A 173 6.36 18.01 1.10
C ILE A 173 6.38 17.72 -0.40
N MET A 174 6.14 16.46 -0.76
CA MET A 174 6.04 16.01 -2.16
C MET A 174 4.70 16.40 -2.79
N ASP A 175 3.65 16.58 -1.99
CA ASP A 175 2.28 16.73 -2.50
C ASP A 175 1.85 18.16 -2.86
N GLU A 176 2.50 19.22 -2.33
CA GLU A 176 1.97 20.60 -2.47
C GLU A 176 1.96 21.14 -3.93
N GLU A 177 2.56 20.46 -4.92
CA GLU A 177 2.43 20.80 -6.35
C GLU A 177 1.85 19.67 -7.23
N GLN A 178 1.85 18.42 -6.77
CA GLN A 178 1.58 17.23 -7.59
C GLN A 178 0.22 16.56 -7.32
N PHE A 179 -0.63 17.16 -6.49
CA PHE A 179 -2.06 16.81 -6.41
C PHE A 179 -2.81 16.90 -7.76
N HIS A 180 -2.21 17.50 -8.80
CA HIS A 180 -2.71 17.47 -10.18
C HIS A 180 -2.34 16.19 -10.97
N VAL A 181 -1.43 15.35 -10.47
CA VAL A 181 -0.90 14.16 -11.18
C VAL A 181 -1.21 12.84 -10.43
N LEU A 182 -1.54 12.90 -9.13
CA LEU A 182 -1.92 11.74 -8.32
C LEU A 182 -3.19 11.02 -8.82
N THR A 183 -4.01 11.66 -9.65
CA THR A 183 -5.18 11.03 -10.26
C THR A 183 -4.82 9.99 -11.33
N THR A 184 -3.59 9.96 -11.83
CA THR A 184 -3.29 9.22 -13.06
C THR A 184 -2.15 8.21 -12.96
N THR A 185 -1.27 8.23 -11.94
CA THR A 185 -0.12 7.29 -11.97
C THR A 185 0.52 6.85 -10.65
N CYS A 186 0.11 7.28 -9.45
CA CYS A 186 0.85 6.93 -8.22
C CYS A 186 -0.05 6.67 -7.01
N GLY A 187 -0.28 5.39 -6.70
CA GLY A 187 -0.85 4.95 -5.42
C GLY A 187 -1.93 3.87 -5.57
N THR A 188 -2.13 3.08 -4.51
CA THR A 188 -3.31 2.23 -4.32
C THR A 188 -4.40 3.12 -3.69
N PRO A 189 -5.36 3.66 -4.45
CA PRO A 189 -6.30 4.66 -3.95
C PRO A 189 -7.20 4.14 -2.81
N GLY A 190 -7.33 2.81 -2.66
CA GLY A 190 -8.16 2.16 -1.66
C GLY A 190 -7.94 2.55 -0.18
N TYR A 191 -6.82 3.16 0.18
CA TYR A 191 -6.55 3.64 1.55
C TYR A 191 -6.76 5.15 1.74
N MET A 192 -7.01 5.90 0.67
CA MET A 192 -7.15 7.36 0.72
C MET A 192 -8.52 7.78 1.23
N ALA A 193 -8.57 8.81 2.07
CA ALA A 193 -9.81 9.36 2.61
C ALA A 193 -10.58 10.21 1.57
N PRO A 194 -11.93 10.32 1.68
CA PRO A 194 -12.76 11.06 0.72
C PRO A 194 -12.34 12.53 0.51
N GLU A 195 -11.91 13.19 1.59
CA GLU A 195 -11.49 14.60 1.58
C GLU A 195 -10.21 14.85 0.78
N ILE A 196 -9.36 13.82 0.59
CA ILE A 196 -8.16 13.87 -0.25
C ILE A 196 -8.57 14.12 -1.71
N PHE A 197 -9.58 13.39 -2.19
CA PHE A 197 -10.12 13.54 -3.54
C PHE A 197 -10.89 14.85 -3.73
N LYS A 198 -11.58 15.31 -2.68
CA LYS A 198 -12.34 16.57 -2.68
C LYS A 198 -11.43 17.81 -2.56
N LYS A 199 -10.14 17.64 -2.25
CA LYS A 199 -9.18 18.74 -1.99
C LYS A 199 -9.65 19.68 -0.86
N THR A 200 -10.38 19.14 0.11
CA THR A 200 -10.99 19.92 1.21
C THR A 200 -10.26 19.77 2.53
N GLY A 201 -9.28 18.86 2.63
CA GLY A 201 -8.45 18.72 3.81
C GLY A 201 -7.47 17.54 3.74
N HIS A 202 -6.36 17.66 4.46
CA HIS A 202 -5.30 16.63 4.59
C HIS A 202 -4.79 16.54 6.05
N GLY A 203 -5.71 16.70 7.00
CA GLY A 203 -5.41 16.73 8.43
C GLY A 203 -5.35 15.33 9.07
N LYS A 204 -5.18 15.27 10.39
CA LYS A 204 -5.13 14.04 11.20
C LYS A 204 -6.20 12.97 10.86
N PRO A 205 -7.47 13.32 10.54
CA PRO A 205 -8.50 12.32 10.28
C PRO A 205 -8.22 11.38 9.10
N VAL A 206 -7.36 11.77 8.15
CA VAL A 206 -7.03 10.93 6.97
C VAL A 206 -6.32 9.63 7.38
N ASP A 207 -5.51 9.68 8.43
CA ASP A 207 -4.81 8.50 8.96
C ASP A 207 -5.82 7.54 9.61
N ILE A 208 -6.87 8.05 10.25
CA ILE A 208 -7.92 7.23 10.87
C ILE A 208 -8.76 6.51 9.83
N TRP A 209 -9.04 7.15 8.70
CA TRP A 209 -9.68 6.47 7.56
C TRP A 209 -8.83 5.29 7.08
N ALA A 210 -7.53 5.51 6.85
CA ALA A 210 -6.60 4.47 6.43
C ALA A 210 -6.54 3.31 7.45
N ILE A 211 -6.53 3.60 8.76
CA ILE A 211 -6.63 2.58 9.81
C ILE A 211 -7.94 1.80 9.73
N GLY A 212 -9.07 2.44 9.40
CA GLY A 212 -10.34 1.76 9.14
C GLY A 212 -10.25 0.77 7.98
N VAL A 213 -9.62 1.18 6.87
CA VAL A 213 -9.38 0.31 5.71
C VAL A 213 -8.45 -0.85 6.06
N ILE A 214 -7.35 -0.59 6.79
CA ILE A 214 -6.42 -1.62 7.27
C ILE A 214 -7.13 -2.61 8.20
N THR A 215 -7.96 -2.11 9.13
CA THR A 215 -8.71 -2.97 10.06
C THR A 215 -9.69 -3.87 9.32
N TYR A 216 -10.42 -3.32 8.35
CA TYR A 216 -11.30 -4.09 7.49
C TYR A 216 -10.53 -5.22 6.80
N PHE A 217 -9.40 -4.88 6.17
CA PHE A 217 -8.53 -5.84 5.50
C PHE A 217 -7.98 -6.90 6.44
N LEU A 218 -7.56 -6.54 7.66
CA LEU A 218 -7.04 -7.49 8.64
C LEU A 218 -8.07 -8.51 9.10
N LEU A 219 -9.36 -8.19 9.07
CA LEU A 219 -10.42 -9.09 9.55
C LEU A 219 -10.95 -10.04 8.46
N CYS A 220 -10.83 -9.69 7.18
CA CYS A 220 -11.44 -10.46 6.10
C CYS A 220 -10.54 -10.70 4.88
N GLY A 221 -9.36 -10.08 4.77
CA GLY A 221 -8.38 -10.29 3.71
C GLY A 221 -8.64 -9.55 2.38
N TYR A 222 -9.57 -8.59 2.34
CA TYR A 222 -9.82 -7.71 1.17
C TYR A 222 -10.15 -6.28 1.64
N THR A 223 -10.04 -5.29 0.75
CA THR A 223 -10.32 -3.88 1.09
C THR A 223 -11.81 -3.53 0.90
N PRO A 224 -12.38 -2.58 1.67
CA PRO A 224 -13.80 -2.24 1.64
C PRO A 224 -14.27 -1.63 0.30
N PHE A 225 -13.36 -0.96 -0.42
CA PHE A 225 -13.69 -0.18 -1.62
C PHE A 225 -13.18 -0.80 -2.92
N ASP A 226 -12.68 -2.04 -2.89
CA ASP A 226 -12.17 -2.73 -4.08
C ASP A 226 -13.26 -2.80 -5.16
N ARG A 227 -12.93 -2.39 -6.39
CA ARG A 227 -13.82 -2.39 -7.57
C ARG A 227 -13.00 -2.71 -8.83
N ASP A 228 -13.70 -2.99 -9.93
CA ASP A 228 -13.06 -3.38 -11.20
C ASP A 228 -12.29 -2.22 -11.86
N SER A 229 -12.65 -0.97 -11.54
CA SER A 229 -11.96 0.22 -12.02
C SER A 229 -11.61 1.20 -10.90
N ASN A 230 -10.48 1.92 -11.07
CA ASN A 230 -10.06 2.98 -10.15
C ASN A 230 -11.13 4.08 -9.98
N LEU A 231 -11.94 4.33 -11.02
CA LEU A 231 -13.01 5.32 -10.97
C LEU A 231 -14.15 4.86 -10.06
N GLU A 232 -14.56 3.60 -10.17
CA GLU A 232 -15.59 3.01 -9.29
C GLU A 232 -15.10 2.89 -7.85
N GLU A 233 -13.84 2.50 -7.64
CA GLU A 233 -13.22 2.48 -6.30
C GLU A 233 -13.23 3.88 -5.68
N MET A 234 -12.84 4.91 -6.44
CA MET A 234 -12.91 6.30 -5.99
C MET A 234 -14.35 6.73 -5.67
N GLN A 235 -15.32 6.38 -6.50
CA GLN A 235 -16.74 6.68 -6.25
C GLN A 235 -17.21 6.01 -4.96
N ALA A 236 -16.87 4.73 -4.76
CA ALA A 236 -17.20 4.00 -3.55
C ALA A 236 -16.59 4.66 -2.30
N ILE A 237 -15.32 5.10 -2.37
CA ILE A 237 -14.69 5.85 -1.29
C ILE A 237 -15.46 7.14 -0.98
N LEU A 238 -15.81 7.94 -2.00
CA LEU A 238 -16.43 9.26 -1.83
C LEU A 238 -17.79 9.24 -1.11
N ILE A 239 -18.51 8.11 -1.17
CA ILE A 239 -19.79 7.88 -0.50
C ILE A 239 -19.72 6.82 0.61
N ALA A 240 -18.51 6.34 0.93
CA ALA A 240 -18.28 5.22 1.84
C ALA A 240 -19.16 3.99 1.53
N ASP A 241 -19.24 3.59 0.25
CA ASP A 241 -19.95 2.41 -0.22
C ASP A 241 -19.13 1.14 0.06
N TYR A 242 -19.35 0.58 1.24
CA TYR A 242 -18.83 -0.72 1.65
C TYR A 242 -19.87 -1.46 2.49
N SER A 243 -19.73 -2.78 2.54
CA SER A 243 -20.62 -3.66 3.30
C SER A 243 -19.85 -4.82 3.89
N PHE A 244 -20.30 -5.31 5.05
CA PHE A 244 -19.73 -6.50 5.71
C PHE A 244 -20.26 -7.77 5.05
N THR A 245 -19.97 -7.92 3.76
CA THR A 245 -20.45 -8.99 2.89
C THR A 245 -19.32 -9.51 2.02
N PRO A 246 -19.31 -10.82 1.69
CA PRO A 246 -20.38 -11.77 1.96
C PRO A 246 -20.32 -12.36 3.39
N ILE A 247 -21.46 -12.88 3.89
CA ILE A 247 -21.65 -13.22 5.31
C ILE A 247 -20.67 -14.31 5.78
N GLU A 248 -20.26 -15.19 4.89
CA GLU A 248 -19.24 -16.22 5.13
C GLU A 248 -17.92 -15.64 5.62
N TYR A 249 -17.55 -14.42 5.20
CA TYR A 249 -16.31 -13.77 5.60
C TYR A 249 -16.46 -13.01 6.92
N TRP A 250 -17.67 -12.56 7.24
CA TRP A 250 -17.94 -11.68 8.38
C TRP A 250 -18.68 -12.33 9.53
N ARG A 251 -19.13 -13.59 9.39
CA ARG A 251 -19.86 -14.31 10.45
C ARG A 251 -19.03 -14.48 11.73
N GLY A 252 -17.71 -14.57 11.60
CA GLY A 252 -16.77 -14.73 12.71
C GLY A 252 -16.29 -13.41 13.31
N VAL A 253 -16.73 -12.26 12.77
CA VAL A 253 -16.28 -10.93 13.18
C VAL A 253 -17.34 -10.27 14.07
N SER A 254 -16.91 -9.77 15.22
CA SER A 254 -17.80 -9.21 16.23
C SER A 254 -18.54 -7.96 15.72
N ARG A 255 -19.62 -7.61 16.42
CA ARG A 255 -20.29 -6.33 16.20
C ARG A 255 -19.38 -5.16 16.57
N GLY A 256 -18.55 -5.30 17.62
CA GLY A 256 -17.63 -4.27 18.09
C GLY A 256 -16.57 -3.90 17.05
N ALA A 257 -15.96 -4.89 16.39
CA ALA A 257 -15.02 -4.65 15.29
C ALA A 257 -15.69 -3.94 14.11
N ARG A 258 -16.90 -4.36 13.73
CA ARG A 258 -17.67 -3.71 12.66
C ARG A 258 -18.10 -2.29 13.02
N GLU A 259 -18.38 -2.00 14.29
CA GLU A 259 -18.67 -0.65 14.77
C GLU A 259 -17.41 0.23 14.73
N PHE A 260 -16.26 -0.29 15.16
CA PHE A 260 -14.98 0.40 15.08
C PHE A 260 -14.69 0.85 13.63
N ILE A 261 -14.82 -0.07 12.67
CA ILE A 261 -14.65 0.24 11.24
C ILE A 261 -15.59 1.36 10.80
N ARG A 262 -16.87 1.34 11.18
CA ARG A 262 -17.82 2.39 10.82
C ARG A 262 -17.42 3.77 11.33
N LYS A 263 -16.93 3.84 12.58
CA LYS A 263 -16.46 5.11 13.17
C LYS A 263 -15.18 5.62 12.50
N CYS A 264 -14.28 4.73 12.07
CA CYS A 264 -13.10 5.10 11.28
C CYS A 264 -13.46 5.55 9.86
N LEU A 265 -14.39 4.85 9.19
CA LEU A 265 -14.83 5.12 7.82
C LEU A 265 -15.99 6.13 7.75
N THR A 266 -16.01 7.10 8.67
CA THR A 266 -16.97 8.21 8.65
C THR A 266 -16.52 9.25 7.63
N ILE A 267 -17.41 9.61 6.70
CA ILE A 267 -17.11 10.51 5.57
C ILE A 267 -16.71 11.90 6.08
N ASP A 268 -17.49 12.47 7.01
CA ASP A 268 -17.20 13.78 7.58
C ASP A 268 -15.96 13.68 8.48
N PRO A 269 -14.83 14.31 8.13
CA PRO A 269 -13.61 14.23 8.93
C PRO A 269 -13.74 14.87 10.31
N THR A 270 -14.75 15.72 10.54
CA THR A 270 -15.02 16.33 11.85
C THR A 270 -15.79 15.42 12.80
N GLN A 271 -16.54 14.45 12.25
CA GLN A 271 -17.28 13.42 12.99
C GLN A 271 -16.52 12.11 13.07
N ARG A 272 -15.49 11.93 12.23
CA ARG A 272 -14.58 10.80 12.28
C ARG A 272 -13.79 10.84 13.58
N MET A 273 -13.71 9.70 14.26
CA MET A 273 -12.99 9.58 15.52
C MET A 273 -11.52 9.98 15.39
N THR A 274 -10.96 10.46 16.49
CA THR A 274 -9.53 10.72 16.65
C THR A 274 -8.76 9.45 17.01
N ALA A 275 -7.42 9.49 16.92
CA ALA A 275 -6.57 8.36 17.32
C ALA A 275 -6.78 7.99 18.81
N HIS A 276 -6.91 9.00 19.68
CA HIS A 276 -7.13 8.80 21.12
C HIS A 276 -8.51 8.18 21.41
N GLU A 277 -9.57 8.64 20.74
CA GLU A 277 -10.89 8.01 20.87
C GLU A 277 -10.88 6.57 20.37
N ALA A 278 -10.22 6.31 19.24
CA ALA A 278 -10.05 4.97 18.70
C ALA A 278 -9.30 4.03 19.65
N LEU A 279 -8.27 4.50 20.39
CA LEU A 279 -7.56 3.73 21.40
C LEU A 279 -8.45 3.27 22.57
N THR A 280 -9.51 4.03 22.87
CA THR A 280 -10.48 3.72 23.94
C THR A 280 -11.63 2.84 23.47
N HIS A 281 -11.71 2.52 22.18
CA HIS A 281 -12.84 1.77 21.62
C HIS A 281 -12.84 0.30 22.12
N PRO A 282 -14.00 -0.32 22.45
CA PRO A 282 -14.06 -1.69 22.98
C PRO A 282 -13.35 -2.76 22.16
N PHE A 283 -13.39 -2.64 20.83
CA PHE A 283 -12.62 -3.48 19.90
C PHE A 283 -11.12 -3.42 20.18
N VAL A 284 -10.60 -2.20 20.37
CA VAL A 284 -9.18 -1.97 20.62
C VAL A 284 -8.87 -2.36 22.06
N THR A 285 -9.66 -1.97 23.07
CA THR A 285 -9.38 -2.29 24.48
C THR A 285 -9.49 -3.78 24.81
N GLY A 286 -10.16 -4.58 23.97
CA GLY A 286 -10.35 -6.02 24.17
C GLY A 286 -11.61 -6.36 24.99
N GLU A 287 -12.41 -5.36 25.34
CA GLU A 287 -13.66 -5.53 26.11
C GLU A 287 -14.77 -6.21 25.29
N SER A 288 -14.67 -6.20 23.95
CA SER A 288 -15.64 -6.85 23.07
C SER A 288 -15.38 -8.33 22.79
N VAL A 289 -14.34 -8.93 23.37
CA VAL A 289 -14.08 -10.38 23.22
C VAL A 289 -15.03 -11.18 24.10
N SER A 290 -15.83 -12.06 23.48
CA SER A 290 -16.82 -12.91 24.15
C SER A 290 -16.20 -13.69 25.31
N LYS A 291 -16.96 -13.82 26.42
CA LYS A 291 -16.58 -14.53 27.66
C LYS A 291 -16.20 -16.01 27.48
N ASP A 292 -16.44 -16.58 26.31
CA ASP A 292 -16.17 -17.99 25.97
C ASP A 292 -14.75 -18.23 25.43
N GLY A 293 -13.90 -17.19 25.33
CA GLY A 293 -12.44 -17.33 25.22
C GLY A 293 -11.89 -17.91 23.91
N LYS A 294 -12.72 -18.25 22.93
CA LYS A 294 -12.29 -18.64 21.58
C LYS A 294 -13.11 -17.88 20.54
N GLY A 295 -12.54 -16.79 20.04
CA GLY A 295 -13.03 -16.15 18.82
C GLY A 295 -12.96 -17.12 17.63
N SER A 296 -13.58 -16.74 16.51
CA SER A 296 -13.43 -17.52 15.27
C SER A 296 -12.01 -17.35 14.72
N ASP A 297 -11.38 -18.43 14.28
CA ASP A 297 -10.13 -18.35 13.53
C ASP A 297 -10.41 -17.74 12.15
N LEU A 298 -9.92 -16.53 11.94
CA LEU A 298 -10.10 -15.74 10.72
C LEU A 298 -9.05 -16.10 9.65
N LEU A 299 -7.98 -16.81 10.04
CA LEU A 299 -6.84 -17.10 9.17
C LEU A 299 -7.22 -17.76 7.83
N PRO A 300 -8.13 -18.77 7.77
CA PRO A 300 -8.48 -19.40 6.50
C PRO A 300 -9.11 -18.43 5.50
N ILE A 301 -9.98 -17.54 5.99
CA ILE A 301 -10.68 -16.54 5.18
C ILE A 301 -9.69 -15.49 4.70
N VAL A 302 -8.89 -14.95 5.62
CA VAL A 302 -7.89 -13.91 5.35
C VAL A 302 -6.86 -14.39 4.32
N LYS A 303 -6.32 -15.62 4.48
CA LYS A 303 -5.39 -16.24 3.53
C LYS A 303 -6.00 -16.41 2.14
N LYS A 304 -7.22 -16.94 2.07
CA LYS A 304 -7.91 -17.20 0.80
C LYS A 304 -8.09 -15.90 0.00
N ASN A 305 -8.61 -14.86 0.66
CA ASN A 305 -8.92 -13.60 -0.01
C ASN A 305 -7.66 -12.82 -0.40
N PHE A 306 -6.61 -12.87 0.42
CA PHE A 306 -5.35 -12.23 0.08
C PHE A 306 -4.61 -12.90 -1.08
N ASN A 307 -4.47 -14.22 -1.07
CA ASN A 307 -3.74 -14.92 -2.11
C ASN A 307 -4.39 -14.68 -3.48
N ALA A 308 -5.72 -14.62 -3.53
CA ALA A 308 -6.45 -14.19 -4.72
C ALA A 308 -6.05 -12.76 -5.15
N ARG A 309 -6.03 -11.80 -4.21
CA ARG A 309 -5.64 -10.41 -4.48
C ARG A 309 -4.18 -10.27 -4.94
N ARG A 310 -3.22 -10.94 -4.29
CA ARG A 310 -1.80 -10.90 -4.65
C ARG A 310 -1.55 -11.50 -6.03
N THR A 311 -2.22 -12.60 -6.35
CA THR A 311 -2.13 -13.24 -7.68
C THR A 311 -2.67 -12.30 -8.76
N LEU A 312 -3.79 -11.61 -8.48
CA LEU A 312 -4.37 -10.62 -9.39
C LEU A 312 -3.45 -9.41 -9.59
N HIS A 313 -2.90 -8.82 -8.52
CA HIS A 313 -1.97 -7.68 -8.64
C HIS A 313 -0.69 -8.07 -9.39
N ALA A 314 -0.10 -9.23 -9.09
CA ALA A 314 1.08 -9.71 -9.81
C ALA A 314 0.81 -9.90 -11.31
N ALA A 315 -0.38 -10.40 -11.68
CA ALA A 315 -0.79 -10.51 -13.08
C ALA A 315 -0.94 -9.14 -13.75
N ILE A 316 -1.59 -8.18 -13.08
CA ILE A 316 -1.78 -6.81 -13.59
C ILE A 316 -0.43 -6.10 -13.76
N ASP A 317 0.46 -6.19 -12.78
CA ASP A 317 1.78 -5.57 -12.83
C ASP A 317 2.66 -6.19 -13.91
N THR A 318 2.55 -7.51 -14.14
CA THR A 318 3.21 -8.20 -15.27
C THR A 318 2.71 -7.64 -16.61
N VAL A 319 1.39 -7.50 -16.78
CA VAL A 319 0.79 -6.93 -18.01
C VAL A 319 1.22 -5.47 -18.20
N ARG A 320 1.23 -4.67 -17.13
CA ARG A 320 1.68 -3.28 -17.17
C ARG A 320 3.16 -3.17 -17.52
N ALA A 321 4.02 -4.05 -17.00
CA ALA A 321 5.43 -4.13 -17.34
C ALA A 321 5.64 -4.52 -18.82
N ILE A 322 4.88 -5.49 -19.33
CA ILE A 322 4.91 -5.88 -20.75
C ILE A 322 4.50 -4.72 -21.65
N ASN A 323 3.42 -3.99 -21.30
CA ASN A 323 2.97 -2.84 -22.08
C ASN A 323 4.01 -1.71 -22.08
N LYS A 324 4.65 -1.44 -20.93
CA LYS A 324 5.74 -0.46 -20.82
C LYS A 324 6.99 -0.86 -21.62
N LEU A 325 7.30 -2.16 -21.70
CA LEU A 325 8.37 -2.69 -22.55
C LEU A 325 8.02 -2.59 -24.04
N ARG A 326 6.76 -2.82 -24.41
CA ARG A 326 6.25 -2.64 -25.78
C ARG A 326 6.26 -1.18 -26.23
N GLU A 327 5.88 -0.26 -25.35
CA GLU A 327 6.01 1.19 -25.59
C GLU A 327 7.48 1.61 -25.75
N GLY A 328 8.38 1.02 -24.94
CA GLY A 328 9.83 1.20 -25.07
C GLY A 328 10.42 0.62 -26.37
N GLN A 329 9.86 -0.47 -26.90
CA GLN A 329 10.24 -1.05 -28.20
C GLN A 329 9.62 -0.31 -29.39
N ALA A 330 8.43 0.27 -29.24
CA ALA A 330 7.81 1.12 -30.27
C ALA A 330 8.60 2.41 -30.55
N GLY A 331 9.45 2.84 -29.60
CA GLY A 331 10.41 3.95 -29.78
C GLY A 331 11.73 3.56 -30.44
N MET A 332 11.95 2.29 -30.83
CA MET A 332 13.21 1.79 -31.43
C MET A 332 13.04 1.01 -32.75
N MET A 333 11.99 1.28 -33.53
CA MET A 333 11.89 0.78 -34.90
C MET A 333 11.83 1.96 -35.89
N ASP A 334 13.01 2.48 -36.26
CA ASP A 334 13.19 3.14 -37.55
C ASP A 334 13.32 2.05 -38.63
N GLY A 335 12.44 2.14 -39.62
CA GLY A 335 12.25 1.12 -40.64
C GLY A 335 13.31 1.21 -41.73
N SER A 336 14.39 0.44 -41.60
CA SER A 336 15.22 0.07 -42.75
C SER A 336 14.88 -1.34 -43.21
N LYS A 337 14.21 -1.44 -44.36
CA LYS A 337 13.96 -2.68 -45.09
C LYS A 337 15.30 -3.34 -45.46
N SER A 338 15.62 -4.48 -44.85
CA SER A 338 16.71 -5.34 -45.31
C SER A 338 16.17 -6.30 -46.37
N THR A 339 16.68 -6.16 -47.59
CA THR A 339 16.46 -7.04 -48.74
C THR A 339 17.00 -8.46 -48.49
N GLU A 340 16.22 -9.49 -48.83
CA GLU A 340 16.66 -10.89 -48.83
C GLU A 340 17.73 -11.15 -49.91
N PRO A 341 18.79 -11.92 -49.62
CA PRO A 341 19.61 -12.54 -50.66
C PRO A 341 19.06 -13.92 -51.05
N ASN A 342 19.21 -14.21 -52.34
CA ASN A 342 18.59 -15.30 -53.09
C ASN A 342 19.16 -16.71 -52.77
N ARG A 343 18.33 -17.74 -52.99
CA ARG A 343 18.60 -19.17 -52.77
C ARG A 343 19.65 -19.73 -53.74
N GLY A 344 20.58 -20.53 -53.23
CA GLY A 344 21.30 -21.51 -54.04
C GLY A 344 22.58 -22.09 -53.44
N ALA A 345 22.49 -23.20 -52.70
CA ALA A 345 23.47 -24.31 -52.70
C ALA A 345 23.01 -25.48 -51.82
N ARG A 346 23.44 -26.69 -52.20
CA ARG A 346 22.97 -28.04 -51.83
C ARG A 346 23.39 -28.52 -50.42
N PRO A 347 22.72 -29.57 -49.88
CA PRO A 347 22.95 -30.09 -48.54
C PRO A 347 24.16 -31.05 -48.49
N LEU A 348 24.83 -31.09 -47.34
CA LEU A 348 25.82 -32.12 -47.00
C LEU A 348 25.44 -32.76 -45.66
N ASN A 349 25.36 -34.08 -45.67
CA ASN A 349 25.31 -35.00 -44.53
C ASN A 349 26.33 -36.13 -44.84
N PRO A 350 26.57 -37.12 -43.97
CA PRO A 350 27.30 -37.17 -42.70
C PRO A 350 28.60 -38.01 -42.81
N ASN A 351 29.58 -37.84 -41.92
CA ASN A 351 30.41 -38.92 -41.34
C ASN A 351 31.57 -38.41 -40.46
N SER A 352 31.55 -38.76 -39.17
CA SER A 352 32.67 -39.48 -38.54
C SER A 352 32.18 -40.10 -37.22
N LYS A 353 32.47 -41.39 -37.09
CA LYS A 353 32.14 -42.30 -35.98
C LYS A 353 33.25 -42.29 -34.93
N ASP A 354 32.89 -42.55 -33.69
CA ASP A 354 33.50 -43.56 -32.77
C ASP A 354 32.89 -43.35 -31.37
N SER A 355 32.68 -44.31 -30.46
CA SER A 355 32.45 -45.77 -30.42
C SER A 355 32.33 -46.09 -28.91
N GLY A 356 31.48 -47.02 -28.47
CA GLY A 356 31.52 -47.51 -27.07
C GLY A 356 30.23 -48.01 -26.39
N LEU A 357 29.77 -49.19 -26.81
CA LEU A 357 29.35 -50.36 -26.00
C LEU A 357 28.22 -50.31 -24.92
N GLY A 358 27.20 -51.15 -25.18
CA GLY A 358 26.52 -52.07 -24.23
C GLY A 358 25.24 -51.54 -23.57
N GLY A 359 24.06 -52.20 -23.55
CA GLY A 359 23.61 -53.53 -23.95
C GLY A 359 22.45 -53.97 -23.02
N MET A 360 21.38 -54.53 -23.60
CA MET A 360 20.22 -55.27 -23.01
C MET A 360 19.01 -54.48 -22.44
N GLY A 361 17.85 -54.59 -23.14
CA GLY A 361 16.49 -54.38 -22.60
C GLY A 361 15.83 -55.71 -22.21
N PRO A 362 14.50 -55.92 -22.37
CA PRO A 362 13.32 -55.04 -22.21
C PRO A 362 12.24 -55.70 -21.28
N GLY A 363 11.08 -55.05 -21.07
CA GLY A 363 9.91 -55.75 -20.49
C GLY A 363 8.75 -54.85 -20.02
N ASP A 364 7.80 -54.63 -20.94
CA ASP A 364 6.33 -54.58 -20.85
C ASP A 364 5.56 -54.26 -19.54
N GLY A 365 4.44 -53.52 -19.73
CA GLY A 365 3.14 -54.03 -19.27
C GLY A 365 2.25 -53.13 -18.39
N ASP A 366 1.36 -52.39 -19.06
CA ASP A 366 -0.06 -52.10 -18.77
C ASP A 366 -0.67 -51.77 -17.39
N SER A 367 -1.77 -50.97 -17.52
CA SER A 367 -3.02 -50.89 -16.72
C SER A 367 -3.16 -49.80 -15.65
N ALA A 368 -4.33 -49.18 -15.40
CA ALA A 368 -5.56 -48.91 -16.15
C ALA A 368 -6.28 -47.78 -15.37
N MET A 369 -7.06 -46.94 -16.05
CA MET A 369 -7.89 -45.88 -15.44
C MET A 369 -9.25 -46.45 -15.02
N ASP A 370 -9.70 -46.11 -13.82
CA ASP A 370 -11.09 -46.31 -13.37
C ASP A 370 -11.74 -44.99 -12.97
N VAL A 371 -13.04 -44.95 -13.24
CA VAL A 371 -13.99 -43.83 -13.21
C VAL A 371 -15.00 -44.09 -12.07
N ASP A 372 -15.81 -43.06 -11.73
CA ASP A 372 -17.09 -43.09 -10.97
C ASP A 372 -17.01 -42.60 -9.50
N SER A 373 -17.99 -41.95 -8.84
CA SER A 373 -19.39 -41.56 -9.13
C SER A 373 -19.79 -40.36 -8.25
N GLY A 374 -20.82 -39.62 -8.66
CA GLY A 374 -21.48 -38.58 -7.85
C GLY A 374 -22.66 -39.07 -7.02
N TYR A 375 -23.05 -38.28 -6.02
CA TYR A 375 -24.38 -38.29 -5.40
C TYR A 375 -24.81 -36.85 -5.05
N GLY A 376 -25.95 -36.44 -5.59
CA GLY A 376 -26.68 -35.24 -5.21
C GLY A 376 -27.84 -35.60 -4.27
N THR A 377 -28.24 -34.65 -3.42
CA THR A 377 -29.55 -34.63 -2.77
C THR A 377 -30.11 -33.21 -2.78
N ALA A 378 -31.35 -33.11 -3.24
CA ALA A 378 -32.15 -31.90 -3.33
C ALA A 378 -32.80 -31.59 -1.97
N GLY A 379 -32.70 -30.34 -1.54
CA GLY A 379 -33.40 -29.77 -0.38
C GLY A 379 -34.04 -28.44 -0.80
N THR A 380 -35.32 -28.31 -0.48
CA THR A 380 -36.33 -27.39 -1.03
C THR A 380 -36.06 -25.89 -0.82
N ASN A 381 -36.35 -25.10 -1.86
CA ASN A 381 -36.10 -23.66 -1.98
C ASN A 381 -36.97 -22.74 -1.07
N ASP A 382 -37.93 -23.29 -0.34
CA ASP A 382 -39.01 -22.50 0.29
C ASP A 382 -38.68 -22.00 1.71
N GLU A 383 -37.68 -22.60 2.38
CA GLU A 383 -37.20 -22.13 3.70
C GLU A 383 -36.16 -21.00 3.60
N ARG A 384 -35.47 -20.88 2.45
CA ARG A 384 -34.51 -19.79 2.19
C ARG A 384 -35.20 -18.44 2.00
N GLU A 385 -36.40 -18.40 1.42
CA GLU A 385 -37.11 -17.14 1.18
C GLU A 385 -37.76 -16.55 2.45
N LYS A 386 -38.17 -17.38 3.41
CA LYS A 386 -38.72 -16.89 4.69
C LYS A 386 -37.67 -16.33 5.65
N PHE A 387 -36.42 -16.81 5.59
CA PHE A 387 -35.32 -16.26 6.40
C PHE A 387 -34.75 -14.94 5.82
N MET A 388 -34.93 -14.70 4.52
CA MET A 388 -34.46 -13.50 3.81
C MET A 388 -35.34 -12.26 4.01
N ARG A 389 -36.57 -12.40 4.53
CA ARG A 389 -37.51 -11.26 4.72
C ARG A 389 -37.35 -10.48 6.03
N GLY A 390 -36.44 -10.90 6.91
CA GLY A 390 -36.24 -10.26 8.23
C GLY A 390 -34.90 -9.51 8.40
N ILE A 391 -34.08 -9.41 7.35
CA ILE A 391 -32.75 -8.81 7.45
C ILE A 391 -32.83 -7.39 6.91
N GLU A 392 -32.98 -6.42 7.81
CA GLU A 392 -32.74 -5.01 7.50
C GLU A 392 -31.40 -4.88 6.77
N ARG A 393 -31.44 -4.31 5.55
CA ARG A 393 -30.27 -3.78 4.88
C ARG A 393 -29.78 -2.58 5.68
N SER A 394 -29.09 -2.83 6.79
CA SER A 394 -28.33 -1.80 7.48
C SER A 394 -27.11 -1.48 6.63
N SER A 395 -27.26 -0.53 5.72
CA SER A 395 -26.12 0.20 5.16
C SER A 395 -25.34 0.80 6.33
N GLY A 396 -24.00 0.79 6.25
CA GLY A 396 -23.13 1.34 7.29
C GLY A 396 -23.19 2.87 7.40
N GLN A 397 -24.30 3.49 7.00
CA GLN A 397 -24.43 4.93 6.88
C GLN A 397 -24.95 5.52 8.18
N GLY A 398 -24.11 6.30 8.84
CA GLY A 398 -24.56 7.39 9.71
C GLY A 398 -25.22 8.55 8.93
N GLN A 399 -25.79 8.27 7.74
CA GLN A 399 -26.39 9.22 6.82
C GLN A 399 -27.72 8.65 6.29
N THR A 400 -28.73 9.49 6.08
CA THR A 400 -30.05 9.07 5.59
C THR A 400 -30.02 8.76 4.09
N GLU A 401 -30.96 7.94 3.60
CA GLU A 401 -31.05 7.55 2.17
C GLU A 401 -31.03 8.77 1.21
N ALA A 402 -31.71 9.84 1.61
CA ALA A 402 -31.71 11.11 0.90
C ALA A 402 -30.35 11.83 0.86
N GLN A 403 -29.53 11.70 1.90
CA GLN A 403 -28.17 12.27 1.93
C GLN A 403 -27.25 11.54 0.95
N ILE A 404 -27.41 10.22 0.81
CA ILE A 404 -26.67 9.41 -0.17
C ILE A 404 -27.03 9.85 -1.59
N GLU A 405 -28.32 9.92 -1.92
CA GLU A 405 -28.75 10.30 -3.27
C GLU A 405 -28.30 11.72 -3.64
N ALA A 406 -28.43 12.66 -2.70
CA ALA A 406 -27.96 14.03 -2.88
C ALA A 406 -26.44 14.10 -3.08
N GLN A 407 -25.67 13.29 -2.34
CA GLN A 407 -24.22 13.25 -2.44
C GLN A 407 -23.75 12.54 -3.70
N THR A 408 -24.40 11.44 -4.12
CA THR A 408 -24.16 10.77 -5.40
C THR A 408 -24.43 11.71 -6.58
N ARG A 409 -25.52 12.50 -6.53
CA ARG A 409 -25.81 13.52 -7.53
C ARG A 409 -24.74 14.61 -7.57
N LYS A 410 -24.31 15.12 -6.41
CA LYS A 410 -23.24 16.13 -6.28
C LYS A 410 -21.88 15.61 -6.74
N ILE A 411 -21.57 14.33 -6.51
CA ILE A 411 -20.36 13.68 -7.01
C ILE A 411 -20.43 13.53 -8.53
N ALA A 412 -21.55 13.10 -9.09
CA ALA A 412 -21.74 13.05 -10.54
C ALA A 412 -21.52 14.42 -11.21
N GLU A 413 -21.98 15.50 -10.58
CA GLU A 413 -21.76 16.88 -11.02
C GLU A 413 -20.28 17.32 -10.88
N THR A 414 -19.64 17.03 -9.75
CA THR A 414 -18.23 17.38 -9.49
C THR A 414 -17.29 16.60 -10.41
N THR A 415 -17.63 15.33 -10.71
CA THR A 415 -16.88 14.46 -11.60
C THR A 415 -16.96 14.97 -13.03
N LYS A 416 -18.15 15.39 -13.52
CA LYS A 416 -18.30 16.06 -14.82
C LYS A 416 -17.40 17.30 -14.97
N GLY A 417 -17.17 18.06 -13.89
CA GLY A 417 -16.28 19.22 -13.88
C GLY A 417 -14.78 18.88 -13.94
N LEU A 418 -14.37 17.73 -13.40
CA LEU A 418 -12.96 17.27 -13.47
C LEU A 418 -12.57 16.84 -14.89
N TRP A 419 -13.50 16.25 -15.64
CA TRP A 419 -13.24 15.72 -16.99
C TRP A 419 -13.40 16.76 -18.11
N SER A 420 -14.13 17.86 -17.87
CA SER A 420 -14.24 18.97 -18.85
C SER A 420 -12.97 19.83 -18.92
N ALA A 421 -12.20 19.93 -17.83
CA ALA A 421 -10.93 20.67 -17.80
C ALA A 421 -9.78 19.96 -18.56
N GLY A 422 -9.89 18.64 -18.78
CA GLY A 422 -8.91 17.87 -19.56
C GLY A 422 -9.12 17.91 -21.07
N ALA A 423 -10.38 17.99 -21.53
CA ALA A 423 -10.71 18.01 -22.95
C ALA A 423 -10.40 19.37 -23.63
N ALA A 424 -10.42 20.47 -22.88
CA ALA A 424 -10.20 21.82 -23.41
C ALA A 424 -8.74 22.14 -23.81
N LYS A 425 -7.77 21.23 -23.55
CA LYS A 425 -6.35 21.44 -23.92
C LYS A 425 -5.86 20.62 -25.12
N ILE A 426 -6.71 19.81 -25.75
CA ILE A 426 -6.31 18.97 -26.90
C ILE A 426 -6.83 19.52 -28.25
N SER A 427 -7.69 20.55 -28.25
CA SER A 427 -8.21 21.16 -29.50
C SER A 427 -7.60 22.54 -29.83
N GLY A 428 -6.42 22.86 -29.30
CA GLY A 428 -5.85 24.20 -29.43
C GLY A 428 -4.33 24.24 -29.46
N ARG A 429 -3.73 23.57 -30.43
CA ARG A 429 -2.50 24.02 -31.13
C ARG A 429 -2.22 23.17 -32.35
#